data_AF-K0T1K8-F1
#
_entry.id   AF-K0T1K8-F1
#
_cell.length_a   1.000
_cell.length_b   1.000
_cell.length_c   1.000
_cell.angle_alpha   90.00
_cell.angle_beta   90.00
_cell.angle_gamma   90.00
#
_symmetry.space_group_name_H-M   'P 1'
#
loop_
_entity.id
_entity.type
_entity.pdbx_description
1 polymer ?
#
loop_
_entity_poly.entity_id
_entity_poly.type
_entity_poly.pdbx_seq_one_letter_code
_entity_poly.pdbx_strand_id
1 'polypeptide(L)'
;QTGVGSNASALCSAAMDDSGNINDECGICLGEWTDPVTLPCGHTFCADCLSGWKPKHAFGQAEKGQRKRCPLCRATIPPSQEQIAAMKAAKSAMEDTSHPDYNHRVRMVKQFEEEYGEDWDGTMIEYDRDFVDLPKYVVMALGKGNLRTVLQWLSEGTRVNAKSKECGNIGLLSFAAICKQHDLMSYLLLNGADVNILDSTGESLLASSCVDGDYFSEAVRLLLSWGAELFHCGKRVTKEPKLTLCQDIFVKGYIETANLISSVLGGRRCVIVGAPSTRDNFIGKTCVVEEYIEISGQYRVRMEFTNEVLLLDANRLKRRDRTPQDPGYYVECKNNRLTRCDFKSNEDCHAFIASLGSDVGELSKVDPDADAKAEQAAADLLAELGLGDLEGPSSSASKNNQPAASGKKKKRGGKKKGRK
;
A
#
# COMPACT_ATOMS: atom_id res chain seq x y z
N GLN A 1 6.17 -86.03 12.83
CA GLN A 1 5.52 -86.41 11.55
C GLN A 1 5.34 -85.11 10.78
N THR A 2 6.32 -84.81 9.92
CA THR A 2 6.16 -84.85 8.44
C THR A 2 5.16 -83.79 7.99
N GLY A 3 5.58 -82.63 7.47
CA GLY A 3 6.27 -82.48 6.17
C GLY A 3 5.23 -82.78 5.07
N VAL A 4 4.95 -81.97 4.06
CA VAL A 4 5.78 -81.35 3.00
C VAL A 4 4.74 -80.67 2.05
N GLY A 5 4.93 -79.62 1.26
CA GLY A 5 6.08 -78.83 0.79
C GLY A 5 5.51 -77.55 0.11
N SER A 6 6.22 -76.43 0.02
CA SER A 6 7.51 -76.17 -0.65
C SER A 6 7.39 -76.06 -2.17
N ASN A 7 7.60 -74.84 -2.69
CA ASN A 7 8.75 -74.45 -3.53
C ASN A 7 8.64 -72.91 -3.73
N ALA A 8 9.52 -72.03 -3.27
CA ALA A 8 10.99 -71.92 -3.28
C ALA A 8 11.59 -71.32 -4.58
N SER A 9 12.37 -70.25 -4.35
CA SER A 9 13.31 -69.53 -5.24
C SER A 9 12.67 -68.63 -6.31
N ALA A 10 13.18 -67.44 -6.63
CA ALA A 10 14.55 -66.97 -6.51
C ALA A 10 14.62 -65.44 -6.29
N LEU A 11 15.76 -65.04 -5.72
CA LEU A 11 16.26 -63.68 -5.62
C LEU A 11 16.25 -62.94 -6.96
N CYS A 12 15.84 -61.69 -6.95
CA CYS A 12 16.49 -60.64 -7.74
C CYS A 12 16.48 -59.34 -6.93
N SER A 13 17.67 -58.95 -6.46
CA SER A 13 17.99 -57.58 -6.09
C SER A 13 18.25 -56.77 -7.37
N ALA A 14 18.06 -55.44 -7.26
CA ALA A 14 18.13 -54.40 -8.31
C ALA A 14 16.78 -54.16 -9.01
N ALA A 15 16.28 -52.93 -9.17
CA ALA A 15 16.95 -51.64 -9.19
C ALA A 15 16.11 -50.56 -8.49
N MET A 16 16.80 -49.63 -7.83
CA MET A 16 16.34 -48.26 -7.78
C MET A 16 16.51 -47.67 -9.19
N ASP A 17 15.39 -47.28 -9.80
CA ASP A 17 15.24 -46.34 -10.91
C ASP A 17 14.02 -45.52 -10.48
N ASP A 18 14.17 -44.32 -9.94
CA ASP A 18 14.48 -43.05 -10.60
C ASP A 18 13.54 -42.72 -11.77
N SER A 19 13.06 -41.48 -11.77
CA SER A 19 12.15 -40.83 -12.74
C SER A 19 10.65 -41.19 -12.70
N GLY A 20 10.04 -41.15 -11.51
CA GLY A 20 8.60 -40.99 -11.37
C GLY A 20 8.18 -39.53 -11.55
N ASN A 21 7.94 -39.12 -12.80
CA ASN A 21 7.48 -37.81 -13.26
C ASN A 21 6.39 -37.21 -12.32
N ILE A 22 6.80 -36.40 -11.35
CA ILE A 22 5.89 -35.45 -10.70
C ILE A 22 5.69 -34.38 -11.77
N ASN A 23 4.53 -34.40 -12.43
CA ASN A 23 4.20 -33.41 -13.45
C ASN A 23 4.41 -32.00 -12.86
N ASP A 24 5.52 -31.36 -13.20
CA ASP A 24 5.83 -29.94 -12.94
C ASP A 24 4.96 -29.01 -13.81
N GLU A 25 3.73 -29.44 -14.10
CA GLU A 25 2.79 -28.79 -14.98
C GLU A 25 1.58 -28.32 -14.17
N CYS A 26 1.12 -27.11 -14.46
CA CYS A 26 -0.10 -26.59 -13.89
C CYS A 26 -1.32 -27.35 -14.43
N GLY A 27 -2.16 -27.90 -13.55
CA GLY A 27 -3.41 -28.56 -13.93
C GLY A 27 -4.49 -27.66 -14.57
N ILE A 28 -4.17 -26.40 -14.88
CA ILE A 28 -5.05 -25.44 -15.58
C ILE A 28 -4.45 -25.04 -16.93
N CYS A 29 -3.21 -24.52 -16.96
CA CYS A 29 -2.57 -24.11 -18.23
C CYS A 29 -1.75 -25.20 -18.91
N LEU A 30 -1.50 -26.32 -18.24
CA LEU A 30 -0.70 -27.46 -18.74
C LEU A 30 0.73 -27.08 -19.12
N GLY A 31 1.26 -26.00 -18.53
CA GLY A 31 2.65 -25.57 -18.69
C GLY A 31 3.37 -25.52 -17.34
N GLU A 32 4.66 -25.17 -17.37
CA GLU A 32 5.49 -25.01 -16.17
C GLU A 32 4.88 -24.00 -15.18
N TRP A 33 5.09 -24.24 -13.88
CA TRP A 33 4.56 -23.35 -12.86
C TRP A 33 5.20 -21.97 -12.88
N THR A 34 4.37 -20.95 -12.92
CA THR A 34 4.73 -19.56 -12.65
C THR A 34 4.06 -19.13 -11.35
N ASP A 35 4.86 -18.76 -10.35
CA ASP A 35 4.40 -18.44 -8.98
C ASP A 35 3.44 -19.51 -8.43
N PRO A 36 3.94 -20.72 -8.10
CA PRO A 36 3.11 -21.84 -7.70
C PRO A 36 2.38 -21.57 -6.39
N VAL A 37 1.07 -21.84 -6.39
CA VAL A 37 0.18 -21.79 -5.22
C VAL A 37 -0.34 -23.19 -4.95
N THR A 38 -0.05 -23.71 -3.75
CA THR A 38 -0.48 -25.05 -3.31
C THR A 38 -1.71 -24.95 -2.44
N LEU A 39 -2.79 -25.63 -2.84
CA LEU A 39 -4.02 -25.71 -2.07
C LEU A 39 -3.89 -26.70 -0.89
N PRO A 40 -4.73 -26.61 0.16
CA PRO A 40 -4.72 -27.59 1.27
C PRO A 40 -4.99 -29.03 0.84
N CYS A 41 -5.61 -29.23 -0.34
CA CYS A 41 -5.80 -30.55 -0.93
C CYS A 41 -4.54 -31.14 -1.58
N GLY A 42 -3.41 -30.44 -1.56
CA GLY A 42 -2.12 -30.89 -2.09
C GLY A 42 -1.86 -30.55 -3.57
N HIS A 43 -2.84 -29.99 -4.28
CA HIS A 43 -2.68 -29.62 -5.70
C HIS A 43 -2.09 -28.21 -5.85
N THR A 44 -1.15 -28.07 -6.79
CA THR A 44 -0.43 -26.82 -7.09
C THR A 44 -0.80 -26.28 -8.47
N PHE A 45 -0.97 -24.96 -8.56
CA PHE A 45 -1.32 -24.25 -9.80
C PHE A 45 -0.52 -22.94 -9.90
N CYS A 46 -0.36 -22.38 -11.10
CA CYS A 46 0.14 -21.01 -11.24
C CYS A 46 -0.82 -20.03 -10.53
N ALA A 47 -0.29 -18.99 -9.86
CA ALA A 47 -1.09 -17.97 -9.18
C ALA A 47 -2.15 -17.35 -10.10
N ASP A 48 -1.78 -17.02 -11.35
CA ASP A 48 -2.69 -16.45 -12.34
C ASP A 48 -3.76 -17.44 -12.81
N CYS A 49 -3.38 -18.70 -12.97
CA CYS A 49 -4.33 -19.75 -13.34
C CYS A 49 -5.37 -19.98 -12.25
N LEU A 50 -4.90 -20.09 -11.00
CA LEU A 50 -5.78 -20.26 -9.85
C LEU A 50 -6.66 -19.03 -9.62
N SER A 51 -6.12 -17.82 -9.79
CA SER A 51 -6.90 -16.58 -9.63
C SER A 51 -7.91 -16.36 -10.76
N GLY A 52 -7.62 -16.82 -11.99
CA GLY A 52 -8.59 -16.88 -13.10
C GLY A 52 -9.70 -17.91 -12.86
N TRP A 53 -9.39 -19.00 -12.15
CA TRP A 53 -10.36 -19.99 -11.71
C TRP A 53 -11.22 -19.44 -10.56
N LYS A 54 -10.62 -19.16 -9.39
CA LYS A 54 -11.24 -18.55 -8.23
C LYS A 54 -10.63 -17.15 -8.00
N PRO A 55 -11.35 -16.05 -8.28
CA PRO A 55 -10.83 -14.71 -8.07
C PRO A 55 -10.30 -14.49 -6.66
N LYS A 56 -9.09 -13.91 -6.58
CA LYS A 56 -8.47 -13.54 -5.30
C LYS A 56 -9.08 -12.28 -4.68
N HIS A 57 -9.75 -11.43 -5.45
CA HIS A 57 -10.44 -10.24 -4.93
C HIS A 57 -11.95 -10.51 -4.79
N ALA A 58 -12.58 -9.95 -3.76
CA ALA A 58 -13.99 -10.22 -3.41
C ALA A 58 -15.02 -9.76 -4.46
N PHE A 59 -14.64 -8.85 -5.38
CA PHE A 59 -15.54 -8.20 -6.34
C PHE A 59 -15.37 -8.65 -7.80
N GLY A 60 -14.49 -9.62 -8.07
CA GLY A 60 -14.40 -10.20 -9.41
C GLY A 60 -15.72 -10.86 -9.80
N GLN A 61 -16.22 -10.61 -11.01
CA GLN A 61 -17.39 -11.30 -11.59
C GLN A 61 -17.10 -12.80 -11.75
N ALA A 62 -17.17 -13.55 -10.65
CA ALA A 62 -17.18 -15.00 -10.71
C ALA A 62 -18.59 -15.42 -11.15
N GLU A 63 -18.70 -16.00 -12.34
CA GLU A 63 -19.92 -16.66 -12.78
C GLU A 63 -20.37 -17.65 -11.68
N LYS A 64 -21.64 -17.54 -11.31
CA LYS A 64 -22.23 -18.14 -10.11
C LYS A 64 -21.87 -19.63 -9.97
N GLY A 65 -21.20 -19.97 -8.85
CA GLY A 65 -21.38 -21.24 -8.15
C GLY A 65 -20.41 -22.39 -8.43
N GLN A 66 -19.65 -22.40 -9.53
CA GLN A 66 -18.82 -23.59 -9.87
C GLN A 66 -17.31 -23.45 -9.56
N ARG A 67 -16.75 -22.23 -9.58
CA ARG A 67 -15.29 -22.04 -9.47
C ARG A 67 -14.79 -21.79 -8.03
N LYS A 68 -15.27 -22.61 -7.10
CA LYS A 68 -14.88 -22.58 -5.67
C LYS A 68 -14.18 -23.86 -5.21
N ARG A 69 -14.00 -24.80 -6.14
CA ARG A 69 -13.48 -26.14 -5.88
C ARG A 69 -12.21 -26.36 -6.69
N CYS A 70 -11.29 -27.13 -6.14
CA CYS A 70 -10.05 -27.51 -6.79
C CYS A 70 -10.36 -28.11 -8.19
N PRO A 71 -9.70 -27.65 -9.27
CA PRO A 71 -9.89 -28.20 -10.61
C PRO A 71 -9.64 -29.71 -10.70
N LEU A 72 -8.74 -30.25 -9.86
CA LEU A 72 -8.29 -31.64 -9.92
C LEU A 72 -9.11 -32.58 -9.02
N CYS A 73 -9.34 -32.22 -7.74
CA CYS A 73 -10.03 -33.10 -6.78
C CYS A 73 -11.37 -32.59 -6.26
N ARG A 74 -11.80 -31.39 -6.69
CA ARG A 74 -13.05 -30.75 -6.25
C ARG A 74 -13.17 -30.45 -4.74
N ALA A 75 -12.07 -30.56 -3.99
CA ALA A 75 -11.99 -30.05 -2.62
C ALA A 75 -12.28 -28.55 -2.58
N THR A 76 -12.87 -28.08 -1.48
CA THR A 76 -13.15 -26.63 -1.31
C THR A 76 -11.85 -25.86 -1.31
N ILE A 77 -11.80 -24.80 -2.13
CA ILE A 77 -10.68 -23.87 -2.15
C ILE A 77 -10.93 -22.82 -1.06
N PRO A 78 -10.03 -22.65 -0.08
CA PRO A 78 -10.20 -21.63 0.94
C PRO A 78 -10.19 -20.20 0.39
N PRO A 79 -10.56 -19.20 1.21
CA PRO A 79 -10.50 -17.80 0.81
C PRO A 79 -9.05 -17.34 0.63
N SER A 80 -8.84 -16.38 -0.25
CA SER A 80 -7.54 -15.70 -0.39
C SER A 80 -7.29 -14.74 0.77
N GLN A 81 -6.03 -14.37 0.99
CA GLN A 81 -5.66 -13.31 1.92
C GLN A 81 -6.39 -11.99 1.62
N GLU A 82 -6.58 -11.62 0.35
CA GLU A 82 -7.31 -10.40 -0.03
C GLU A 82 -8.80 -10.50 0.31
N GLN A 83 -9.45 -11.65 0.07
CA GLN A 83 -10.84 -11.85 0.47
C GLN A 83 -11.02 -11.70 1.98
N ILE A 84 -10.12 -12.29 2.78
CA ILE A 84 -10.17 -12.17 4.24
C ILE A 84 -9.94 -10.73 4.67
N ALA A 85 -8.94 -10.04 4.11
CA ALA A 85 -8.66 -8.65 4.43
C ALA A 85 -9.86 -7.75 4.11
N ALA A 86 -10.55 -7.97 2.99
CA ALA A 86 -11.77 -7.25 2.64
C ALA A 86 -12.89 -7.50 3.66
N MET A 87 -13.07 -8.75 4.11
CA MET A 87 -14.08 -9.07 5.11
C MET A 87 -13.74 -8.51 6.50
N LYS A 88 -12.46 -8.51 6.90
CA LYS A 88 -11.99 -7.88 8.14
C LYS A 88 -12.23 -6.37 8.12
N ALA A 89 -11.90 -5.71 7.01
CA ALA A 89 -12.20 -4.28 6.82
C ALA A 89 -13.71 -4.01 6.87
N ALA A 90 -14.53 -4.84 6.22
CA ALA A 90 -15.98 -4.72 6.29
C ALA A 90 -16.49 -4.86 7.73
N LYS A 91 -15.97 -5.82 8.51
CA LYS A 91 -16.27 -5.98 9.96
C LYS A 91 -15.92 -4.74 10.76
N SER A 92 -14.69 -4.23 10.64
CA SER A 92 -14.28 -3.01 11.35
C SER A 92 -15.13 -1.81 10.96
N ALA A 93 -15.48 -1.67 9.69
CA ALA A 93 -16.29 -0.56 9.21
C ALA A 93 -17.80 -0.71 9.48
N MET A 94 -18.25 -1.80 10.13
CA MET A 94 -19.61 -1.97 10.66
C MET A 94 -19.78 -1.43 12.09
N GLU A 95 -18.70 -0.99 12.75
CA GLU A 95 -18.79 -0.30 14.05
C GLU A 95 -19.65 0.98 13.96
N ASP A 96 -19.61 1.65 12.80
CA ASP A 96 -20.51 2.75 12.48
C ASP A 96 -21.78 2.24 11.76
N THR A 97 -22.84 2.04 12.55
CA THR A 97 -24.14 1.59 12.03
C THR A 97 -24.86 2.65 11.20
N SER A 98 -24.38 3.90 11.18
CA SER A 98 -24.99 5.00 10.43
C SER A 98 -24.51 5.09 8.98
N HIS A 99 -23.47 4.34 8.61
CA HIS A 99 -22.92 4.35 7.26
C HIS A 99 -23.93 3.79 6.24
N PRO A 100 -24.16 4.44 5.07
CA PRO A 100 -25.12 3.99 4.07
C PRO A 100 -24.95 2.53 3.61
N ASP A 101 -23.70 2.06 3.55
CA ASP A 101 -23.36 0.69 3.15
C ASP A 101 -23.44 -0.35 4.27
N TYR A 102 -23.85 0.00 5.48
CA TYR A 102 -23.88 -0.92 6.63
C TYR A 102 -24.58 -2.25 6.30
N ASN A 103 -25.81 -2.18 5.77
CA ASN A 103 -26.60 -3.36 5.43
C ASN A 103 -25.94 -4.23 4.35
N HIS A 104 -25.20 -3.61 3.43
CA HIS A 104 -24.47 -4.32 2.39
C HIS A 104 -23.30 -5.10 3.00
N ARG A 105 -22.50 -4.44 3.86
CA ARG A 105 -21.38 -5.07 4.58
C ARG A 105 -21.83 -6.22 5.48
N VAL A 106 -22.93 -6.04 6.22
CA VAL A 106 -23.53 -7.11 7.06
C VAL A 106 -23.88 -8.33 6.23
N ARG A 107 -24.55 -8.13 5.09
CA ARG A 107 -24.93 -9.23 4.19
C ARG A 107 -23.71 -9.94 3.62
N MET A 108 -22.71 -9.18 3.18
CA MET A 108 -21.47 -9.74 2.62
C MET A 108 -20.73 -10.60 3.63
N VAL A 109 -20.48 -10.07 4.83
CA VAL A 109 -19.77 -10.80 5.89
C VAL A 109 -20.54 -12.06 6.28
N LYS A 110 -21.86 -11.95 6.49
CA LYS A 110 -22.67 -13.11 6.86
C LYS A 110 -22.63 -14.21 5.79
N GLN A 111 -22.73 -13.84 4.52
CA GLN A 111 -22.64 -14.81 3.42
C GLN A 111 -21.26 -15.47 3.37
N PHE A 112 -20.20 -14.72 3.65
CA PHE A 112 -18.83 -15.24 3.69
C PHE A 112 -18.64 -16.21 4.86
N GLU A 113 -19.19 -15.90 6.04
CA GLU A 113 -19.14 -16.78 7.23
C GLU A 113 -19.97 -18.05 7.04
N GLU A 114 -21.13 -17.97 6.38
CA GLU A 114 -21.93 -19.15 6.00
C GLU A 114 -21.15 -20.09 5.06
N GLU A 115 -20.24 -19.54 4.26
CA GLU A 115 -19.46 -20.30 3.29
C GLU A 115 -18.16 -20.88 3.84
N TYR A 116 -17.42 -20.11 4.66
CA TYR A 116 -16.06 -20.45 5.11
C TYR A 116 -15.93 -20.62 6.63
N GLY A 117 -16.97 -20.35 7.40
CA GLY A 117 -16.93 -20.27 8.86
C GLY A 117 -16.49 -18.91 9.38
N GLU A 118 -16.49 -18.76 10.70
CA GLU A 118 -16.16 -17.49 11.38
C GLU A 118 -14.65 -17.31 11.63
N ASP A 119 -13.88 -18.42 11.66
CA ASP A 119 -12.43 -18.42 11.84
C ASP A 119 -11.71 -18.42 10.49
N TRP A 120 -11.29 -17.23 10.06
CA TRP A 120 -10.68 -17.03 8.75
C TRP A 120 -9.16 -17.22 8.75
N ASP A 121 -8.50 -17.11 9.92
CA ASP A 121 -7.05 -16.99 10.00
C ASP A 121 -6.31 -18.32 9.80
N GLY A 122 -6.98 -19.45 10.04
CA GLY A 122 -6.38 -20.78 9.96
C GLY A 122 -6.38 -21.45 8.58
N THR A 123 -7.03 -20.88 7.55
CA THR A 123 -7.28 -21.59 6.29
C THR A 123 -6.95 -20.83 5.01
N MET A 124 -6.32 -19.66 5.07
CA MET A 124 -6.18 -18.78 3.90
C MET A 124 -5.17 -19.25 2.84
N ILE A 125 -5.42 -18.87 1.57
CA ILE A 125 -4.45 -18.98 0.49
C ILE A 125 -3.65 -17.68 0.40
N GLU A 126 -2.34 -17.79 0.56
CA GLU A 126 -1.39 -16.70 0.38
C GLU A 126 -0.95 -16.64 -1.09
N TYR A 127 -1.20 -15.51 -1.74
CA TYR A 127 -0.74 -15.24 -3.11
C TYR A 127 0.56 -14.42 -3.14
N ASP A 128 0.83 -13.66 -2.08
CA ASP A 128 1.94 -12.71 -2.01
C ASP A 128 2.93 -13.13 -0.90
N ARG A 129 4.07 -13.67 -1.32
CA ARG A 129 5.14 -14.10 -0.38
C ARG A 129 5.92 -12.93 0.20
N ASP A 130 5.85 -11.75 -0.42
CA ASP A 130 6.56 -10.54 0.00
C ASP A 130 5.66 -9.62 0.83
N PHE A 131 4.51 -10.12 1.28
CA PHE A 131 3.56 -9.36 2.09
C PHE A 131 4.19 -8.97 3.43
N VAL A 132 4.37 -7.67 3.64
CA VAL A 132 4.75 -7.10 4.95
C VAL A 132 3.53 -6.48 5.60
N ASP A 133 3.17 -6.94 6.80
CA ASP A 133 2.07 -6.37 7.55
C ASP A 133 2.42 -4.98 8.11
N LEU A 134 1.50 -4.03 7.93
CA LEU A 134 1.60 -2.68 8.44
C LEU A 134 0.94 -2.61 9.83
N PRO A 135 1.71 -2.46 10.92
CA PRO A 135 1.16 -2.54 12.26
C PRO A 135 0.15 -1.42 12.55
N LYS A 136 -0.87 -1.75 13.34
CA LYS A 136 -1.93 -0.82 13.74
C LYS A 136 -1.42 0.49 14.35
N TYR A 137 -0.35 0.45 15.14
CA TYR A 137 0.22 1.67 15.74
C TYR A 137 0.81 2.63 14.70
N VAL A 138 1.35 2.11 13.59
CA VAL A 138 1.86 2.91 12.46
C VAL A 138 0.68 3.54 11.71
N VAL A 139 -0.38 2.76 11.45
CA VAL A 139 -1.63 3.27 10.86
C VAL A 139 -2.21 4.40 11.71
N MET A 140 -2.27 4.22 13.04
CA MET A 140 -2.72 5.28 13.96
C MET A 140 -1.80 6.50 13.96
N ALA A 141 -0.48 6.32 13.81
CA ALA A 141 0.48 7.42 13.73
C ALA A 141 0.28 8.26 12.48
N LEU A 142 0.01 7.63 11.33
CA LEU A 142 -0.33 8.31 10.07
C LEU A 142 -1.56 9.21 10.25
N GLY A 143 -2.65 8.68 10.80
CA GLY A 143 -3.88 9.44 11.07
C GLY A 143 -3.70 10.62 12.04
N LYS A 144 -2.72 10.53 12.94
CA LYS A 144 -2.37 11.61 13.88
C LYS A 144 -1.30 12.58 13.35
N GLY A 145 -0.79 12.37 12.14
CA GLY A 145 0.30 13.17 11.58
C GLY A 145 1.65 12.96 12.28
N ASN A 146 1.82 11.88 13.06
CA ASN A 146 3.06 11.57 13.76
C ASN A 146 4.05 10.90 12.80
N LEU A 147 4.62 11.69 11.89
CA LEU A 147 5.62 11.24 10.91
C LEU A 147 6.85 10.61 11.58
N ARG A 148 7.22 11.05 12.79
CA ARG A 148 8.39 10.50 13.50
C ARG A 148 8.26 8.99 13.72
N THR A 149 7.12 8.54 14.24
CA THR A 149 6.87 7.10 14.47
C THR A 149 6.84 6.32 13.16
N VAL A 150 6.28 6.89 12.10
CA VAL A 150 6.23 6.26 10.77
C VAL A 150 7.64 6.11 10.18
N LEU A 151 8.46 7.15 10.25
CA LEU A 151 9.81 7.15 9.71
C LEU A 151 10.78 6.28 10.52
N GLN A 152 10.65 6.28 11.85
CA GLN A 152 11.40 5.36 12.70
C GLN A 152 11.09 3.90 12.36
N TRP A 153 9.81 3.59 12.14
CA TRP A 153 9.42 2.29 11.63
C TRP A 153 10.03 2.04 10.24
N LEU A 154 9.97 2.98 9.30
CA LEU A 154 10.61 2.79 7.99
C LEU A 154 12.15 2.62 8.04
N SER A 155 12.85 3.12 9.06
CA SER A 155 14.31 2.99 9.16
C SER A 155 14.81 1.59 9.52
N GLU A 156 13.97 0.71 10.06
CA GLU A 156 14.37 -0.65 10.45
C GLU A 156 14.37 -1.65 9.27
N GLY A 157 14.14 -1.18 8.04
CA GLY A 157 14.19 -1.97 6.81
C GLY A 157 13.33 -1.38 5.69
N THR A 158 13.58 -1.76 4.43
CA THR A 158 12.78 -1.32 3.28
C THR A 158 11.41 -2.00 3.23
N ARG A 159 10.47 -1.47 4.01
CA ARG A 159 9.07 -1.93 4.13
C ARG A 159 8.05 -0.95 3.55
N VAL A 160 8.45 -0.22 2.50
CA VAL A 160 7.64 0.84 1.86
C VAL A 160 6.34 0.34 1.23
N ASN A 161 6.26 -0.96 0.91
CA ASN A 161 5.09 -1.61 0.31
C ASN A 161 4.21 -2.35 1.33
N ALA A 162 4.43 -2.14 2.63
CA ALA A 162 3.64 -2.79 3.66
C ALA A 162 2.15 -2.43 3.57
N LYS A 163 1.29 -3.39 3.93
CA LYS A 163 -0.16 -3.30 3.84
C LYS A 163 -0.81 -3.68 5.16
N SER A 164 -1.90 -3.01 5.51
CA SER A 164 -2.65 -3.33 6.73
C SER A 164 -3.64 -4.48 6.46
N LYS A 165 -3.41 -5.65 7.07
CA LYS A 165 -4.37 -6.77 7.00
C LYS A 165 -5.73 -6.43 7.62
N GLU A 166 -5.74 -5.60 8.66
CA GLU A 166 -6.97 -5.16 9.34
C GLU A 166 -7.78 -4.18 8.47
N CYS A 167 -7.09 -3.36 7.68
CA CYS A 167 -7.70 -2.31 6.87
C CYS A 167 -7.76 -2.70 5.39
N GLY A 168 -8.10 -3.95 5.06
CA GLY A 168 -8.40 -4.33 3.67
C GLY A 168 -7.18 -4.25 2.75
N ASN A 169 -6.01 -4.60 3.26
CA ASN A 169 -4.73 -4.52 2.56
C ASN A 169 -4.42 -3.13 2.00
N ILE A 170 -4.94 -2.05 2.61
CA ILE A 170 -4.54 -0.68 2.27
C ILE A 170 -3.04 -0.55 2.54
N GLY A 171 -2.30 -0.13 1.51
CA GLY A 171 -0.86 0.05 1.54
C GLY A 171 -0.43 1.33 2.26
N LEU A 172 0.82 1.37 2.71
CA LEU A 172 1.41 2.54 3.36
C LEU A 172 1.35 3.80 2.47
N LEU A 173 1.62 3.66 1.17
CA LEU A 173 1.48 4.74 0.19
C LEU A 173 0.04 5.26 0.11
N SER A 174 -0.95 4.36 0.17
CA SER A 174 -2.37 4.70 0.18
C SER A 174 -2.77 5.45 1.45
N PHE A 175 -2.29 5.03 2.62
CA PHE A 175 -2.52 5.78 3.86
C PHE A 175 -1.90 7.18 3.82
N ALA A 176 -0.69 7.32 3.28
CA ALA A 176 -0.05 8.62 3.12
C ALA A 176 -0.90 9.55 2.23
N ALA A 177 -1.50 9.03 1.16
CA ALA A 177 -2.43 9.77 0.31
C ALA A 177 -3.72 10.15 1.05
N ILE A 178 -4.36 9.20 1.75
CA ILE A 178 -5.58 9.44 2.53
C ILE A 178 -5.35 10.50 3.61
N CYS A 179 -4.17 10.49 4.24
CA CYS A 179 -3.79 11.49 5.25
C CYS A 179 -3.21 12.79 4.66
N LYS A 180 -3.20 12.98 3.33
CA LYS A 180 -2.66 14.15 2.61
C LYS A 180 -1.19 14.46 2.91
N GLN A 181 -0.39 13.43 3.18
CA GLN A 181 1.03 13.53 3.49
C GLN A 181 1.87 13.38 2.21
N HIS A 182 1.81 14.39 1.33
CA HIS A 182 2.47 14.33 0.00
C HIS A 182 4.00 14.20 0.06
N ASP A 183 4.64 14.76 1.08
CA ASP A 183 6.09 14.59 1.30
C ASP A 183 6.41 13.14 1.67
N LEU A 184 5.56 12.50 2.48
CA LEU A 184 5.70 11.08 2.80
C LEU A 184 5.44 10.22 1.56
N MET A 185 4.42 10.52 0.76
CA MET A 185 4.21 9.83 -0.52
C MET A 185 5.43 9.92 -1.42
N SER A 186 5.98 11.13 -1.55
CA SER A 186 7.19 11.39 -2.35
C SER A 186 8.39 10.60 -1.84
N TYR A 187 8.60 10.58 -0.52
CA TYR A 187 9.63 9.78 0.13
C TYR A 187 9.45 8.27 -0.13
N LEU A 188 8.22 7.76 0.02
CA LEU A 188 7.93 6.34 -0.22
C LEU A 188 8.20 5.94 -1.67
N LEU A 189 7.76 6.74 -2.64
CA LEU A 189 7.99 6.51 -4.07
C LEU A 189 9.49 6.54 -4.43
N LEU A 190 10.24 7.51 -3.88
CA LEU A 190 11.71 7.56 -4.00
C LEU A 190 12.40 6.32 -3.42
N ASN A 191 11.80 5.68 -2.41
CA ASN A 191 12.33 4.48 -1.78
C ASN A 191 11.73 3.17 -2.36
N GLY A 192 11.11 3.24 -3.55
CA GLY A 192 10.66 2.05 -4.28
C GLY A 192 9.26 1.56 -3.90
N ALA A 193 8.41 2.43 -3.33
CA ALA A 193 7.00 2.11 -3.18
C ALA A 193 6.36 1.84 -4.54
N ASP A 194 5.55 0.78 -4.62
CA ASP A 194 4.77 0.43 -5.78
C ASP A 194 3.68 1.49 -6.00
N VAL A 195 3.86 2.28 -7.05
CA VAL A 195 2.91 3.31 -7.45
C VAL A 195 1.53 2.73 -7.81
N ASN A 196 1.47 1.44 -8.17
CA ASN A 196 0.26 0.71 -8.52
C ASN A 196 -0.21 -0.22 -7.40
N ILE A 197 0.19 0.06 -6.15
CA ILE A 197 -0.21 -0.73 -4.99
C ILE A 197 -1.73 -0.98 -4.98
N LEU A 198 -2.09 -2.25 -4.84
CA LEU A 198 -3.47 -2.72 -4.84
C LEU A 198 -3.97 -3.00 -3.43
N ASP A 199 -5.22 -2.61 -3.17
CA ASP A 199 -5.95 -3.01 -1.98
C ASP A 199 -6.56 -4.43 -2.11
N SER A 200 -7.28 -4.86 -1.07
CA SER A 200 -7.98 -6.17 -1.04
C SER A 200 -9.08 -6.35 -2.08
N THR A 201 -9.59 -5.25 -2.64
CA THR A 201 -10.58 -5.26 -3.71
C THR A 201 -9.94 -5.33 -5.09
N GLY A 202 -8.62 -5.10 -5.16
CA GLY A 202 -7.85 -5.07 -6.38
C GLY A 202 -7.89 -3.71 -7.08
N GLU A 203 -8.31 -2.65 -6.37
CA GLU A 203 -8.21 -1.28 -6.88
C GLU A 203 -6.79 -0.75 -6.67
N SER A 204 -6.25 -0.05 -7.67
CA SER A 204 -5.02 0.73 -7.45
C SER A 204 -5.32 1.99 -6.65
N LEU A 205 -4.32 2.50 -5.94
CA LEU A 205 -4.42 3.79 -5.25
C LEU A 205 -4.91 4.92 -6.19
N LEU A 206 -4.48 4.92 -7.45
CA LEU A 206 -4.99 5.86 -8.44
C LEU A 206 -6.50 5.71 -8.64
N ALA A 207 -7.01 4.49 -8.80
CA ALA A 207 -8.44 4.23 -9.00
C ALA A 207 -9.27 4.67 -7.77
N SER A 208 -8.83 4.33 -6.55
CA SER A 208 -9.47 4.78 -5.31
C SER A 208 -9.46 6.31 -5.17
N SER A 209 -8.37 6.96 -5.58
CA SER A 209 -8.25 8.43 -5.51
C SER A 209 -9.20 9.15 -6.47
N CYS A 210 -9.67 8.48 -7.52
CA CYS A 210 -10.59 9.07 -8.49
C CYS A 210 -12.03 9.20 -8.00
N VAL A 211 -12.44 8.36 -7.06
CA VAL A 211 -13.83 8.26 -6.62
C VAL A 211 -14.19 9.20 -5.47
N ASP A 212 -13.18 9.83 -4.86
CA ASP A 212 -13.30 10.72 -3.67
C ASP A 212 -13.02 12.21 -3.96
N GLY A 213 -12.93 12.58 -5.24
CA GLY A 213 -12.91 13.98 -5.70
C GLY A 213 -11.63 14.77 -5.47
N ASP A 214 -11.78 16.11 -5.41
CA ASP A 214 -10.65 17.05 -5.31
C ASP A 214 -9.83 16.88 -4.03
N TYR A 215 -10.32 16.08 -3.06
CA TYR A 215 -9.58 15.70 -1.87
C TYR A 215 -8.21 15.09 -2.21
N PHE A 216 -8.09 14.40 -3.35
CA PHE A 216 -6.89 13.70 -3.78
C PHE A 216 -6.15 14.35 -4.95
N SER A 217 -6.45 15.60 -5.35
CA SER A 217 -5.90 16.20 -6.58
C SER A 217 -4.36 16.14 -6.65
N GLU A 218 -3.68 16.53 -5.57
CA GLU A 218 -2.21 16.52 -5.49
C GLU A 218 -1.65 15.08 -5.49
N ALA A 219 -2.34 14.16 -4.83
CA ALA A 219 -1.98 12.73 -4.83
C ALA A 219 -2.13 12.13 -6.24
N VAL A 220 -3.23 12.42 -6.95
CA VAL A 220 -3.46 11.97 -8.34
C VAL A 220 -2.36 12.50 -9.26
N ARG A 221 -2.01 13.79 -9.15
CA ARG A 221 -0.92 14.40 -9.94
C ARG A 221 0.40 13.71 -9.64
N LEU A 222 0.74 13.53 -8.36
CA LEU A 222 1.97 12.84 -7.97
C LEU A 222 2.01 11.42 -8.56
N LEU A 223 0.98 10.61 -8.34
CA LEU A 223 0.88 9.22 -8.81
C LEU A 223 1.01 9.11 -10.34
N LEU A 224 0.24 9.89 -11.10
CA LEU A 224 0.30 9.89 -12.57
C LEU A 224 1.70 10.22 -13.07
N SER A 225 2.36 11.16 -12.39
CA SER A 225 3.70 11.61 -12.74
C SER A 225 4.79 10.57 -12.44
N TRP A 226 4.52 9.65 -11.53
CA TRP A 226 5.30 8.44 -11.21
C TRP A 226 4.87 7.22 -12.02
N GLY A 227 3.99 7.40 -13.01
CA GLY A 227 3.63 6.34 -13.94
C GLY A 227 2.44 5.49 -13.49
N ALA A 228 1.67 5.91 -12.49
CA ALA A 228 0.50 5.19 -12.03
C ALA A 228 -0.45 4.81 -13.18
N GLU A 229 -1.03 3.64 -13.03
CA GLU A 229 -2.00 3.03 -13.92
C GLU A 229 -3.26 2.68 -13.13
N LEU A 230 -4.39 2.66 -13.82
CA LEU A 230 -5.67 2.29 -13.24
C LEU A 230 -5.77 0.77 -13.21
N PHE A 231 -6.03 0.21 -12.03
CA PHE A 231 -6.41 -1.18 -11.87
C PHE A 231 -7.76 -1.27 -11.21
N HIS A 232 -8.61 -2.14 -11.75
CA HIS A 232 -9.92 -2.47 -11.21
C HIS A 232 -10.01 -3.99 -11.05
N CYS A 233 -10.42 -4.47 -9.88
CA CYS A 233 -10.46 -5.90 -9.55
C CYS A 233 -9.13 -6.66 -9.86
N GLY A 234 -8.00 -5.99 -9.72
CA GLY A 234 -6.66 -6.53 -9.99
C GLY A 234 -6.26 -6.58 -11.46
N LYS A 235 -7.08 -6.03 -12.36
CA LYS A 235 -6.77 -5.97 -13.80
C LYS A 235 -6.57 -4.53 -14.23
N ARG A 236 -5.56 -4.29 -15.07
CA ARG A 236 -5.34 -2.97 -15.66
C ARG A 236 -6.55 -2.57 -16.49
N VAL A 237 -7.05 -1.37 -16.25
CA VAL A 237 -8.22 -0.81 -16.93
C VAL A 237 -7.86 -0.54 -18.40
N THR A 238 -8.67 -1.09 -19.32
CA THR A 238 -8.52 -0.90 -20.77
C THR A 238 -9.25 0.36 -21.24
N LYS A 239 -9.22 0.68 -22.54
CA LYS A 239 -9.76 1.94 -23.07
C LYS A 239 -11.25 2.15 -22.78
N GLU A 240 -12.09 1.13 -22.96
CA GLU A 240 -13.54 1.27 -22.84
C GLU A 240 -13.98 1.48 -21.38
N PRO A 241 -13.55 0.66 -20.39
CA PRO A 241 -13.92 0.91 -19.00
C PRO A 241 -13.29 2.19 -18.45
N LYS A 242 -12.14 2.62 -18.98
CA LYS A 242 -11.54 3.92 -18.64
C LYS A 242 -12.45 5.08 -19.04
N LEU A 243 -13.10 5.01 -20.21
CA LEU A 243 -14.06 6.04 -20.64
C LEU A 243 -15.26 6.11 -19.71
N THR A 244 -15.82 4.97 -19.31
CA THR A 244 -16.92 4.91 -18.32
C THR A 244 -16.50 5.53 -16.99
N LEU A 245 -15.32 5.16 -16.47
CA LEU A 245 -14.78 5.75 -15.25
C LEU A 245 -14.63 7.27 -15.37
N CYS A 246 -14.08 7.79 -16.48
CA CYS A 246 -13.97 9.22 -16.71
C CYS A 246 -15.34 9.92 -16.73
N GLN A 247 -16.36 9.31 -17.34
CA GLN A 247 -17.72 9.84 -17.34
C GLN A 247 -18.30 9.90 -15.92
N ASP A 248 -18.12 8.85 -15.12
CA ASP A 248 -18.59 8.81 -13.73
C ASP A 248 -17.91 9.88 -12.87
N ILE A 249 -16.59 10.06 -13.01
CA ILE A 249 -15.81 11.11 -12.35
C ILE A 249 -16.32 12.49 -12.75
N PHE A 250 -16.63 12.70 -14.04
CA PHE A 250 -17.18 13.95 -14.55
C PHE A 250 -18.57 14.26 -13.97
N VAL A 251 -19.47 13.27 -13.94
CA VAL A 251 -20.82 13.42 -13.36
C VAL A 251 -20.76 13.75 -11.87
N LYS A 252 -19.78 13.23 -11.14
CA LYS A 252 -19.53 13.57 -9.74
C LYS A 252 -18.93 14.96 -9.53
N GLY A 253 -18.53 15.65 -10.60
CA GLY A 253 -17.99 17.01 -10.56
C GLY A 253 -16.48 17.10 -10.38
N TYR A 254 -15.74 16.00 -10.52
CA TYR A 254 -14.29 15.95 -10.29
C TYR A 254 -13.51 16.24 -11.57
N ILE A 255 -13.70 17.46 -12.09
CA ILE A 255 -13.32 17.85 -13.45
C ILE A 255 -11.81 17.75 -13.67
N GLU A 256 -11.00 18.22 -12.73
CA GLU A 256 -9.54 18.19 -12.86
C GLU A 256 -9.01 16.75 -13.00
N THR A 257 -9.45 15.85 -12.12
CA THR A 257 -9.10 14.43 -12.16
C THR A 257 -9.59 13.76 -13.45
N ALA A 258 -10.81 14.07 -13.90
CA ALA A 258 -11.33 13.56 -15.16
C ALA A 258 -10.45 13.99 -16.35
N ASN A 259 -10.04 15.26 -16.41
CA ASN A 259 -9.20 15.81 -17.47
C ASN A 259 -7.80 15.18 -17.50
N LEU A 260 -7.21 14.93 -16.33
CA LEU A 260 -5.91 14.27 -16.23
C LEU A 260 -5.99 12.82 -16.75
N ILE A 261 -7.05 12.10 -16.38
CA ILE A 261 -7.16 10.67 -16.69
C ILE A 261 -7.69 10.44 -18.11
N SER A 262 -8.53 11.32 -18.66
CA SER A 262 -9.13 11.14 -19.98
C SER A 262 -8.08 11.03 -21.10
N SER A 263 -6.98 11.79 -20.98
CA SER A 263 -5.90 11.79 -21.95
C SER A 263 -4.81 10.75 -21.66
N VAL A 264 -4.01 10.43 -22.67
CA VAL A 264 -2.92 9.43 -22.54
C VAL A 264 -1.77 9.95 -21.68
N LEU A 265 -1.49 11.25 -21.78
CA LEU A 265 -0.35 11.89 -21.12
C LEU A 265 -0.75 12.78 -19.93
N GLY A 266 -2.04 13.00 -19.66
CA GLY A 266 -2.48 13.88 -18.58
C GLY A 266 -1.91 13.50 -17.21
N GLY A 267 -1.38 14.49 -16.49
CA GLY A 267 -0.69 14.31 -15.21
C GLY A 267 0.67 13.61 -15.29
N ARG A 268 1.04 13.05 -16.44
CA ARG A 268 2.29 12.30 -16.60
C ARG A 268 3.47 13.22 -16.82
N ARG A 269 4.64 12.78 -16.34
CA ARG A 269 5.92 13.38 -16.69
C ARG A 269 6.32 12.95 -18.09
N CYS A 270 6.77 13.91 -18.89
CA CYS A 270 7.17 13.72 -20.27
C CYS A 270 8.52 14.38 -20.54
N VAL A 271 9.13 13.98 -21.64
CA VAL A 271 10.26 14.67 -22.26
C VAL A 271 9.81 15.26 -23.59
N ILE A 272 10.25 16.48 -23.87
CA ILE A 272 9.98 17.16 -25.14
C ILE A 272 10.93 16.58 -26.21
N VAL A 273 10.35 16.05 -27.28
CA VAL A 273 11.11 15.42 -28.38
C VAL A 273 11.11 16.24 -29.67
N GLY A 274 10.32 17.33 -29.74
CA GLY A 274 10.29 18.22 -30.90
C GLY A 274 9.90 19.64 -30.54
N ALA A 275 10.55 20.62 -31.17
CA ALA A 275 10.34 22.04 -30.87
C ALA A 275 9.04 22.58 -31.50
N PRO A 276 8.28 23.44 -30.79
CA PRO A 276 7.08 24.08 -31.32
C PRO A 276 7.36 25.16 -32.39
N SER A 277 8.45 25.91 -32.25
CA SER A 277 8.77 27.07 -33.09
C SER A 277 10.19 27.58 -32.78
N THR A 278 11.22 27.15 -33.50
CA THR A 278 12.66 27.58 -33.42
C THR A 278 13.32 27.67 -32.03
N ARG A 279 12.63 27.27 -30.95
CA ARG A 279 13.09 27.18 -29.56
C ARG A 279 13.58 25.77 -29.28
N ASP A 280 14.70 25.40 -29.90
CA ASP A 280 15.30 24.07 -29.77
C ASP A 280 15.85 23.80 -28.36
N ASN A 281 15.98 24.85 -27.53
CA ASN A 281 16.45 24.78 -26.15
C ASN A 281 15.58 23.93 -25.22
N PHE A 282 14.34 23.59 -25.61
CA PHE A 282 13.46 22.72 -24.83
C PHE A 282 13.59 21.24 -25.16
N ILE A 283 14.19 20.88 -26.29
CA ILE A 283 14.33 19.48 -26.69
C ILE A 283 15.16 18.75 -25.62
N GLY A 284 14.67 17.60 -25.15
CA GLY A 284 15.27 16.81 -24.09
C GLY A 284 14.95 17.28 -22.67
N LYS A 285 14.29 18.43 -22.50
CA LYS A 285 13.85 18.90 -21.17
C LYS A 285 12.54 18.24 -20.75
N THR A 286 12.36 18.14 -19.43
CA THR A 286 11.24 17.45 -18.80
C THR A 286 10.12 18.41 -18.44
N CYS A 287 8.90 17.92 -18.56
CA CYS A 287 7.68 18.66 -18.26
C CYS A 287 6.63 17.72 -17.67
N VAL A 288 5.64 18.29 -17.00
CA VAL A 288 4.44 17.57 -16.55
C VAL A 288 3.25 18.09 -17.34
N VAL A 289 2.43 17.18 -17.85
CA VAL A 289 1.20 17.55 -18.57
C VAL A 289 0.14 17.94 -17.57
N GLU A 290 -0.37 19.16 -17.67
CA GLU A 290 -1.43 19.66 -16.79
C GLU A 290 -2.82 19.33 -17.31
N GLU A 291 -3.00 19.39 -18.62
CA GLU A 291 -4.30 19.24 -19.28
C GLU A 291 -4.13 18.91 -20.76
N TYR A 292 -5.10 18.18 -21.32
CA TYR A 292 -5.29 18.06 -22.76
C TYR A 292 -6.44 18.96 -23.21
N ILE A 293 -6.18 19.86 -24.16
CA ILE A 293 -7.15 20.80 -24.68
C ILE A 293 -7.75 20.23 -25.97
N GLU A 294 -8.96 19.69 -25.89
CA GLU A 294 -9.61 18.99 -27.01
C GLU A 294 -9.78 19.87 -28.26
N ILE A 295 -10.11 21.15 -28.07
CA ILE A 295 -10.39 22.09 -29.17
C ILE A 295 -9.16 22.31 -30.05
N SER A 296 -7.97 22.43 -29.44
CA SER A 296 -6.72 22.63 -30.18
C SER A 296 -5.99 21.33 -30.50
N GLY A 297 -6.35 20.22 -29.84
CA GLY A 297 -5.61 18.96 -29.93
C GLY A 297 -4.23 19.02 -29.28
N GLN A 298 -4.00 19.99 -28.39
CA GLN A 298 -2.69 20.25 -27.78
C GLN A 298 -2.71 19.95 -26.27
N TYR A 299 -1.53 19.60 -25.76
CA TYR A 299 -1.29 19.46 -24.33
C TYR A 299 -0.76 20.77 -23.75
N ARG A 300 -1.35 21.20 -22.65
CA ARG A 300 -0.79 22.24 -21.79
C ARG A 300 0.20 21.58 -20.83
N VAL A 301 1.47 21.91 -20.98
CA VAL A 301 2.55 21.33 -20.18
C VAL A 301 3.25 22.39 -19.35
N ARG A 302 3.66 22.04 -18.14
CA ARG A 302 4.51 22.87 -17.28
C ARG A 302 5.92 22.30 -17.25
N MET A 303 6.91 23.12 -17.57
CA MET A 303 8.32 22.78 -17.48
C MET A 303 8.72 22.54 -16.02
N GLU A 304 9.45 21.47 -15.76
CA GLU A 304 9.73 21.00 -14.39
C GLU A 304 10.58 21.98 -13.57
N PHE A 305 11.56 22.64 -14.19
CA PHE A 305 12.53 23.50 -13.48
C PHE A 305 12.32 25.00 -13.69
N THR A 306 11.71 25.40 -14.81
CA THR A 306 11.46 26.82 -15.11
C THR A 306 10.04 27.24 -14.79
N ASN A 307 9.13 26.29 -14.55
CA ASN A 307 7.69 26.51 -14.41
C ASN A 307 7.02 27.21 -15.63
N GLU A 308 7.74 27.37 -16.74
CA GLU A 308 7.20 27.90 -18.00
C GLU A 308 6.10 26.95 -18.51
N VAL A 309 5.01 27.51 -19.03
CA VAL A 309 3.89 26.75 -19.57
C VAL A 309 3.93 26.80 -21.09
N LEU A 310 3.86 25.64 -21.73
CA LEU A 310 3.89 25.49 -23.18
C LEU A 310 2.63 24.76 -23.68
N LEU A 311 2.24 25.03 -24.92
CA LEU A 311 1.25 24.25 -25.65
C LEU A 311 1.97 23.41 -26.69
N LEU A 312 1.85 22.09 -26.59
CA LEU A 312 2.57 21.14 -27.43
C LEU A 312 1.63 20.09 -28.00
N ASP A 313 1.84 19.76 -29.27
CA ASP A 313 1.14 18.68 -29.94
C ASP A 313 1.58 17.32 -29.37
N ALA A 314 0.70 16.31 -29.43
CA ALA A 314 0.96 14.98 -28.88
C ALA A 314 2.26 14.33 -29.41
N ASN A 315 2.60 14.56 -30.68
CA ASN A 315 3.80 14.01 -31.33
C ASN A 315 5.11 14.67 -30.86
N ARG A 316 5.05 15.75 -30.09
CA ARG A 316 6.21 16.46 -29.52
C ARG A 316 6.53 16.03 -28.09
N LEU A 317 5.70 15.16 -27.51
CA LEU A 317 5.84 14.67 -26.15
C LEU A 317 6.08 13.15 -26.15
N LYS A 318 7.03 12.71 -25.32
CA LYS A 318 7.23 11.30 -25.02
C LYS A 318 7.10 11.08 -23.52
N ARG A 319 6.26 10.12 -23.12
CA ARG A 319 6.10 9.71 -21.71
C ARG A 319 7.46 9.33 -21.11
N ARG A 320 7.77 9.87 -19.93
CA ARG A 320 8.98 9.63 -19.15
C ARG A 320 8.64 9.80 -17.67
N ASP A 321 8.00 8.78 -17.12
CA ASP A 321 7.57 8.76 -15.73
C ASP A 321 8.76 8.90 -14.78
N ARG A 322 8.48 9.39 -13.57
CA ARG A 322 9.48 9.46 -12.50
C ARG A 322 9.91 8.06 -12.06
N THR A 323 11.16 7.96 -11.66
CA THR A 323 11.76 6.78 -11.04
C THR A 323 12.65 7.25 -9.88
N PRO A 324 13.05 6.37 -8.94
CA PRO A 324 14.00 6.73 -7.91
C PRO A 324 15.32 7.33 -8.46
N GLN A 325 15.72 6.95 -9.68
CA GLN A 325 16.93 7.45 -10.34
C GLN A 325 16.70 8.71 -11.19
N ASP A 326 15.46 8.97 -11.62
CA ASP A 326 15.07 10.16 -12.40
C ASP A 326 13.77 10.80 -11.87
N PRO A 327 13.76 11.29 -10.61
CA PRO A 327 12.56 11.85 -9.98
C PRO A 327 12.34 13.34 -10.27
N GLY A 328 13.38 14.09 -10.66
CA GLY A 328 13.34 15.54 -10.85
C GLY A 328 13.29 16.38 -9.56
N TYR A 329 13.18 15.72 -8.40
CA TYR A 329 13.27 16.30 -7.05
C TYR A 329 13.77 15.21 -6.10
N TYR A 330 14.13 15.58 -4.87
CA TYR A 330 14.48 14.59 -3.84
C TYR A 330 13.80 14.93 -2.51
N VAL A 331 13.50 13.91 -1.69
CA VAL A 331 12.99 14.09 -0.34
C VAL A 331 13.94 13.38 0.62
N GLU A 332 14.67 14.17 1.38
CA GLU A 332 15.63 13.69 2.35
C GLU A 332 14.94 13.41 3.70
N CYS A 333 15.25 12.28 4.33
CA CYS A 333 14.86 11.98 5.69
C CYS A 333 16.05 12.15 6.63
N LYS A 334 16.04 13.21 7.45
CA LYS A 334 17.04 13.45 8.50
C LYS A 334 16.35 13.66 9.83
N ASN A 335 16.83 12.98 10.88
CA ASN A 335 16.29 13.09 12.24
C ASN A 335 14.75 12.89 12.30
N ASN A 336 14.24 11.91 11.54
CA ASN A 336 12.81 11.63 11.41
C ASN A 336 11.97 12.82 10.90
N ARG A 337 12.56 13.66 10.06
CA ARG A 337 11.90 14.77 9.38
C ARG A 337 12.18 14.69 7.89
N LEU A 338 11.13 14.87 7.09
CA LEU A 338 11.22 14.94 5.64
C LEU A 338 11.50 16.38 5.21
N THR A 339 12.47 16.56 4.33
CA THR A 339 12.80 17.84 3.71
C THR A 339 12.89 17.65 2.20
N ARG A 340 12.12 18.46 1.45
CA ARG A 340 12.15 18.46 0.00
C ARG A 340 13.35 19.27 -0.51
N CYS A 341 14.08 18.70 -1.47
CA CYS A 341 15.17 19.33 -2.19
C CYS A 341 14.76 19.47 -3.66
N ASP A 342 14.66 20.71 -4.13
CA ASP A 342 14.41 21.04 -5.53
C ASP A 342 15.72 21.41 -6.24
N PHE A 343 15.77 21.20 -7.54
CA PHE A 343 16.97 21.38 -8.37
C PHE A 343 16.74 22.43 -9.46
N LYS A 344 17.82 22.96 -10.03
CA LYS A 344 17.74 23.90 -11.17
C LYS A 344 17.63 23.17 -12.51
N SER A 345 18.01 21.91 -12.54
CA SER A 345 18.00 21.07 -13.74
C SER A 345 17.89 19.59 -13.36
N ASN A 346 17.56 18.75 -14.35
CA ASN A 346 17.46 17.30 -14.14
C ASN A 346 18.86 16.71 -13.93
N GLU A 347 19.85 17.30 -14.60
CA GLU A 347 21.26 16.95 -14.49
C GLU A 347 21.78 17.19 -13.07
N ASP A 348 21.41 18.30 -12.43
CA ASP A 348 21.74 18.56 -11.01
C ASP A 348 21.08 17.55 -10.07
N CYS A 349 19.82 17.19 -10.34
CA CYS A 349 19.09 16.18 -9.58
C CYS A 349 19.77 14.80 -9.67
N HIS A 350 20.16 14.38 -10.89
CA HIS A 350 20.87 13.13 -11.11
C HIS A 350 22.24 13.10 -10.44
N ALA A 351 22.99 14.22 -10.51
CA ALA A 351 24.28 14.33 -9.84
C ALA A 351 24.15 14.19 -8.31
N PHE A 352 23.12 14.81 -7.72
CA PHE A 352 22.82 14.66 -6.30
C PHE A 352 22.49 13.21 -5.95
N ILE A 353 21.58 12.55 -6.68
CA ILE A 353 21.23 11.15 -6.43
C ILE A 353 22.45 10.23 -6.57
N ALA A 354 23.31 10.47 -7.56
CA ALA A 354 24.55 9.72 -7.74
C ALA A 354 25.50 9.86 -6.54
N SER A 355 25.60 11.05 -5.94
CA SER A 355 26.45 11.28 -4.75
C SER A 355 25.98 10.53 -3.50
N LEU A 356 24.68 10.27 -3.37
CA LEU A 356 24.16 9.49 -2.24
C LEU A 356 24.60 8.02 -2.30
N GLY A 357 24.81 7.48 -3.51
CA GLY A 357 25.27 6.10 -3.72
C GLY A 357 26.76 5.91 -3.41
N SER A 358 27.58 6.96 -3.53
CA SER A 358 29.01 6.90 -3.21
C SER A 358 29.30 6.91 -1.70
N ASP A 359 28.46 7.57 -0.90
CA ASP A 359 28.67 7.70 0.56
C ASP A 359 28.33 6.42 1.36
N VAL A 360 27.59 5.47 0.77
CA VAL A 360 27.26 4.19 1.41
C VAL A 360 28.52 3.34 1.65
N GLY A 361 29.62 3.61 0.93
CA GLY A 361 30.93 2.99 1.17
C GLY A 361 31.69 3.53 2.39
N GLU A 362 31.37 4.74 2.88
CA GLU A 362 32.15 5.45 3.90
C GLU A 362 31.39 5.65 5.24
N LEU A 363 30.06 5.48 5.23
CA LEU A 363 29.18 5.59 6.42
C LEU A 363 29.19 4.39 7.39
N SER A 364 30.06 3.39 7.19
CA SER A 364 30.19 2.24 8.10
C SER A 364 30.93 2.52 9.41
N LYS A 365 31.24 3.80 9.72
CA LYS A 365 31.82 4.23 10.99
C LYS A 365 30.96 5.29 11.67
N VAL A 366 29.77 4.91 12.12
CA VAL A 366 29.06 5.70 13.15
C VAL A 366 29.48 5.15 14.50
N ASP A 367 30.02 6.02 15.37
CA ASP A 367 30.32 5.71 16.76
C ASP A 367 29.01 5.30 17.46
N PRO A 368 28.85 4.02 17.89
CA PRO A 368 27.61 3.53 18.48
C PRO A 368 27.24 4.24 19.78
N ASP A 369 28.18 4.99 20.37
CA ASP A 369 28.00 5.72 21.62
C ASP A 369 27.65 7.20 21.41
N ALA A 370 27.47 7.67 20.16
CA ALA A 370 27.20 9.08 19.88
C ALA A 370 25.87 9.56 20.50
N ASP A 371 24.82 8.75 20.44
CA ASP A 371 23.51 9.06 21.03
C ASP A 371 23.57 9.02 22.56
N ALA A 372 24.28 8.05 23.15
CA ALA A 372 24.48 7.98 24.59
C ALA A 372 25.28 9.18 25.13
N LYS A 373 26.28 9.66 24.38
CA LYS A 373 27.04 10.87 24.73
C LYS A 373 26.19 12.13 24.61
N ALA A 374 25.29 12.21 23.64
CA ALA A 374 24.38 13.34 23.48
C ALA A 374 23.32 13.38 24.60
N GLU A 375 22.78 12.23 25.00
CA GLU A 375 21.86 12.11 26.13
C GLU A 375 22.54 12.44 27.46
N GLN A 376 23.78 11.98 27.67
CA GLN A 376 24.57 12.32 28.85
C GLN A 376 24.86 13.82 28.92
N ALA A 377 25.28 14.44 27.80
CA ALA A 377 25.52 15.88 27.75
C ALA A 377 24.25 16.71 28.01
N ALA A 378 23.09 16.24 27.56
CA ALA A 378 21.81 16.87 27.85
C ALA A 378 21.41 16.73 29.33
N ALA A 379 21.64 15.56 29.94
CA ALA A 379 21.41 15.32 31.35
C ALA A 379 22.33 16.18 32.24
N ASP A 380 23.61 16.31 31.87
CA ASP A 380 24.59 17.13 32.58
C ASP A 380 24.20 18.63 32.52
N LEU A 381 23.75 19.12 31.36
CA LEU A 381 23.24 20.49 31.21
C LEU A 381 21.98 20.76 32.06
N LEU A 382 21.06 19.78 32.15
CA LEU A 382 19.86 19.90 32.97
C LEU A 382 20.19 19.90 34.47
N ALA A 383 21.24 19.17 34.87
CA ALA A 383 21.76 19.17 36.23
C ALA A 383 22.45 20.50 36.57
N GLU A 384 23.24 21.08 35.66
CA GLU A 384 23.85 22.41 35.84
C GLU A 384 22.81 23.53 35.94
N LEU A 385 21.68 23.41 35.25
CA LEU A 385 20.56 24.36 35.31
C LEU A 385 19.64 24.14 36.52
N GLY A 386 19.88 23.13 37.34
CA GLY A 386 19.11 22.85 38.57
C GLY A 386 17.67 22.39 38.32
N LEU A 387 17.39 21.79 37.15
CA LEU A 387 16.05 21.37 36.72
C LEU A 387 15.83 19.84 36.79
N GLY A 388 16.65 19.12 37.56
CA GLY A 388 16.71 17.66 37.57
C GLY A 388 15.49 16.92 38.17
N ASP A 389 14.65 17.58 38.96
CA ASP A 389 13.59 16.90 39.73
C ASP A 389 12.19 17.50 39.49
N LEU A 390 11.62 17.26 38.31
CA LEU A 390 10.19 17.41 38.07
C LEU A 390 9.57 16.10 37.57
N GLU A 391 9.54 15.09 38.43
CA GLU A 391 8.62 13.95 38.28
C GLU A 391 7.19 14.38 38.66
N GLY A 392 6.26 14.27 37.72
CA GLY A 392 4.82 14.39 37.95
C GLY A 392 4.16 13.01 38.16
N PRO A 393 3.19 12.85 39.09
CA PRO A 393 2.63 11.55 39.44
C PRO A 393 1.30 11.22 38.73
N SER A 394 1.12 9.95 38.35
CA SER A 394 -0.08 9.08 38.56
C SER A 394 -0.01 7.88 37.59
N SER A 395 0.23 6.62 37.99
CA SER A 395 -0.64 5.69 38.75
C SER A 395 -2.01 5.46 38.08
N SER A 396 -2.59 4.26 37.97
CA SER A 396 -2.36 2.98 38.64
C SER A 396 -3.13 1.83 37.95
N ALA A 397 -2.59 0.61 38.03
CA ALA A 397 -3.32 -0.64 37.82
C ALA A 397 -3.86 -1.15 39.17
N SER A 398 -5.12 -1.59 39.17
CA SER A 398 -5.89 -2.03 40.34
C SER A 398 -5.47 -3.41 40.85
N LYS A 399 -5.33 -3.57 42.18
CA LYS A 399 -5.61 -4.83 42.89
C LYS A 399 -6.23 -4.57 44.27
N ASN A 400 -7.45 -5.09 44.43
CA ASN A 400 -8.10 -5.70 45.61
C ASN A 400 -7.62 -5.31 47.03
N ASN A 401 -8.50 -4.74 47.85
CA ASN A 401 -9.41 -5.47 48.76
C ASN A 401 -10.13 -4.52 49.75
N GLN A 402 -11.34 -4.92 50.11
CA GLN A 402 -12.29 -4.35 51.10
C GLN A 402 -11.78 -4.38 52.57
N PRO A 403 -12.59 -3.99 53.61
CA PRO A 403 -13.35 -2.74 53.80
C PRO A 403 -13.28 -2.25 55.30
N ALA A 404 -14.23 -1.39 55.68
CA ALA A 404 -14.65 -0.94 57.02
C ALA A 404 -13.97 0.35 57.53
N ALA A 405 -14.58 1.21 58.36
CA ALA A 405 -15.96 1.55 58.73
C ALA A 405 -15.83 2.71 59.73
N SER A 406 -16.93 3.44 59.97
CA SER A 406 -17.13 4.43 61.06
C SER A 406 -16.41 5.78 60.91
N GLY A 407 -17.01 6.94 61.18
CA GLY A 407 -18.35 7.23 61.66
C GLY A 407 -18.57 8.74 61.85
N LYS A 408 -19.85 9.12 61.79
CA LYS A 408 -20.54 10.23 62.49
C LYS A 408 -20.04 11.67 62.25
N LYS A 409 -20.81 12.48 61.51
CA LYS A 409 -21.96 13.33 61.95
C LYS A 409 -21.55 14.60 62.73
N LYS A 410 -21.78 15.78 62.12
CA LYS A 410 -22.84 16.78 62.47
C LYS A 410 -22.56 18.12 61.75
N LYS A 411 -23.55 18.64 61.01
CA LYS A 411 -24.38 19.84 61.30
C LYS A 411 -23.56 21.14 61.46
N ARG A 412 -23.93 22.31 60.95
CA ARG A 412 -25.14 22.92 60.38
C ARG A 412 -24.71 24.35 60.03
N GLY A 413 -25.35 25.02 59.07
CA GLY A 413 -25.33 26.49 59.05
C GLY A 413 -25.55 27.11 57.69
N GLY A 414 -26.80 27.13 57.22
CA GLY A 414 -27.19 28.02 56.12
C GLY A 414 -27.63 29.38 56.64
N LYS A 415 -27.30 30.45 55.92
CA LYS A 415 -28.19 31.60 55.64
C LYS A 415 -27.51 32.46 54.55
N LYS A 416 -28.03 32.62 53.32
CA LYS A 416 -29.29 33.17 52.76
C LYS A 416 -29.12 34.64 52.36
N LYS A 417 -29.59 34.92 51.13
CA LYS A 417 -29.93 36.21 50.49
C LYS A 417 -28.73 36.98 49.91
N GLY A 418 -28.74 37.46 48.67
CA GLY A 418 -29.77 37.45 47.63
C GLY A 418 -29.68 38.72 46.79
N ARG A 419 -30.09 38.61 45.51
CA ARG A 419 -30.32 39.68 44.51
C ARG A 419 -29.06 40.50 44.16
N LYS A 420 -28.80 40.81 42.89
CA LYS A 420 -29.66 40.95 41.72
C LYS A 420 -28.81 40.69 40.48
#